data_AF-A0A3C2D0T1-F1
#
_entry.id   AF-A0A3C2D0T1-F1
#
_cell.length_a   1.000
_cell.length_b   1.000
_cell.length_c   1.000
_cell.angle_alpha   90.00
_cell.angle_beta   90.00
_cell.angle_gamma   90.00
#
_symmetry.space_group_name_H-M   'P 1'
#
loop_
_entity.id
_entity.type
_entity.pdbx_description
1 polymer ?
#
loop_
_entity_poly.entity_id
_entity_poly.type
_entity_poly.pdbx_seq_one_letter_code
_entity_poly.pdbx_strand_id
1 'polypeptide(L)' 'MPNPGNYKDTLTLNSVPAGKYNLEWIDPISGKEKNSENLNRAGGNLQLKTPVYSIDIAMRMNRQS' A
#
# COMPACT_ATOMS: atom_id res chain seq x y z
N MET A 1 -13.62 1.99 21.03
CA MET A 1 -12.98 3.16 20.39
C MET A 1 -11.70 2.69 19.73
N PRO A 2 -11.36 3.14 18.51
CA PRO A 2 -10.03 2.90 17.97
C PRO A 2 -8.97 3.49 18.90
N ASN A 3 -7.82 2.82 19.03
CA ASN A 3 -6.69 3.30 19.84
C ASN A 3 -5.66 3.93 18.89
N PRO A 4 -5.53 5.27 18.84
CA PRO A 4 -4.55 5.91 17.97
C PRO A 4 -3.14 5.53 18.40
N GLY A 5 -2.29 5.13 17.45
CA GLY A 5 -0.93 4.69 17.72
C GLY A 5 0.06 5.07 16.62
N ASN A 6 1.20 4.38 16.62
CA ASN A 6 2.19 4.41 15.54
C ASN A 6 2.34 2.98 15.01
N TYR A 7 1.40 2.57 14.17
CA TYR A 7 1.35 1.22 13.62
C TYR A 7 2.17 1.12 12.33
N LYS A 8 2.73 -0.07 12.09
CA LYS A 8 3.41 -0.46 10.86
C LYS A 8 3.19 -1.95 10.64
N ASP A 9 2.81 -2.30 9.43
CA ASP A 9 2.52 -3.69 9.08
C ASP A 9 3.25 -4.12 7.82
N THR A 10 3.33 -5.44 7.66
CA THR A 10 3.79 -6.08 6.43
C THR A 10 2.61 -6.81 5.80
N LEU A 11 2.27 -6.43 4.58
CA LEU A 11 1.19 -7.03 3.79
C LEU A 11 1.78 -7.94 2.72
N THR A 12 1.18 -9.11 2.51
CA THR A 12 1.53 -9.98 1.38
C THR A 12 0.35 -10.07 0.42
N LEU A 13 0.55 -9.57 -0.80
CA LEU A 13 -0.37 -9.81 -1.91
C LEU A 13 0.07 -11.07 -2.63
N ASN A 14 -0.77 -12.09 -2.59
CA ASN A 14 -0.50 -13.34 -3.28
C ASN A 14 -0.85 -13.20 -4.77
N SER A 15 0.02 -13.73 -5.63
CA SER A 15 -0.26 -13.86 -7.06
C SER A 15 -0.54 -12.54 -7.79
N VAL A 16 0.24 -11.49 -7.54
CA VAL A 16 0.19 -10.26 -8.34
C VAL A 16 0.63 -10.59 -9.78
N PRO A 17 -0.11 -10.18 -10.82
CA PRO A 17 0.31 -10.43 -12.21
C PRO A 17 1.59 -9.70 -12.58
N ALA A 18 2.31 -10.20 -13.59
CA ALA A 18 3.44 -9.48 -14.16
C ALA A 18 2.99 -8.12 -14.73
N GLY A 19 3.76 -7.07 -14.50
CA GLY A 19 3.44 -5.72 -14.97
C GLY A 19 4.11 -4.62 -14.17
N LYS A 20 3.93 -3.39 -14.66
CA LYS A 20 4.28 -2.17 -13.94
C LYS A 20 3.06 -1.65 -13.18
N TYR A 21 3.26 -1.17 -11.98
CA TYR A 21 2.20 -0.67 -11.11
C TYR A 21 2.62 0.61 -10.41
N ASN A 22 1.67 1.52 -10.20
CA ASN A 22 1.78 2.58 -9.22
C ASN A 22 1.05 2.15 -7.94
N LEU A 23 1.75 2.14 -6.81
CA LEU A 23 1.23 1.81 -5.50
C LEU A 23 1.23 3.07 -4.63
N GLU A 24 0.09 3.40 -4.05
CA GLU A 24 -0.06 4.56 -3.17
C GLU A 24 -0.69 4.15 -1.84
N TRP A 25 -0.17 4.72 -0.77
CA TRP A 25 -0.73 4.65 0.57
C TRP A 25 -1.45 5.95 0.88
N ILE A 26 -2.69 5.89 1.36
CA ILE A 26 -3.58 7.03 1.48
C ILE A 26 -4.14 7.10 2.89
N ASP A 27 -4.17 8.32 3.44
CA ASP A 27 -4.92 8.66 4.64
C ASP A 27 -6.43 8.67 4.32
N PRO A 28 -7.23 7.74 4.85
CA PRO A 28 -8.62 7.62 4.44
C PRO A 28 -9.50 8.79 4.91
N ILE A 29 -9.07 9.52 5.95
CA ILE A 29 -9.81 10.67 6.49
C ILE A 29 -9.61 11.89 5.60
N SER A 30 -8.36 12.18 5.23
CA SER A 30 -8.02 13.38 4.46
C SER A 30 -7.91 13.15 2.95
N GLY A 31 -7.87 11.90 2.50
CA GLY A 31 -7.60 11.53 1.11
C GLY A 31 -6.17 11.81 0.65
N LYS A 32 -5.29 12.27 1.55
CA LYS A 32 -3.91 12.62 1.21
C LYS A 32 -3.05 11.38 1.04
N GLU A 33 -2.21 11.39 0.02
CA GLU A 33 -1.15 10.41 -0.14
C GLU A 33 -0.13 10.53 1.01
N LYS A 34 0.23 9.39 1.58
CA LYS A 34 1.27 9.24 2.61
C LYS A 34 2.59 8.75 2.02
N ASN A 35 2.52 7.92 0.98
CA ASN A 35 3.67 7.40 0.25
C ASN A 35 3.21 6.87 -1.12
N SER A 36 4.10 6.88 -2.10
CA SER A 36 3.89 6.29 -3.43
C SER A 36 5.16 5.61 -3.93
N GLU A 37 5.01 4.50 -4.64
CA GLU A 37 6.12 3.79 -5.29
C GLU A 37 5.70 3.15 -6.63
N ASN A 38 6.64 3.16 -7.58
CA ASN A 38 6.49 2.46 -8.85
C ASN A 38 7.10 1.05 -8.73
N LEU A 39 6.32 0.04 -9.05
CA LEU A 39 6.72 -1.37 -8.97
C LEU A 39 6.79 -1.97 -10.36
N ASN A 40 7.89 -2.67 -10.67
CA ASN A 40 7.99 -3.53 -11.85
C ASN A 40 8.05 -4.99 -11.38
N ARG A 41 7.03 -5.79 -11.72
CA ARG A 41 6.87 -7.16 -11.21
C ARG A 41 6.90 -8.17 -12.35
N ALA A 42 7.65 -9.25 -12.16
CA ALA A 42 7.59 -10.44 -13.01
C ALA A 42 6.35 -11.33 -12.72
N GLY A 43 5.55 -10.95 -11.73
CA GLY A 43 4.42 -11.71 -11.21
C GLY A 43 4.76 -12.44 -9.90
N GLY A 44 3.75 -13.02 -9.25
CA GLY A 44 3.89 -13.77 -8.02
C GLY A 44 3.67 -12.92 -6.77
N ASN A 45 4.25 -13.35 -5.64
CA ASN A 45 4.00 -12.69 -4.36
C ASN A 45 4.68 -11.32 -4.29
N LEU A 46 3.98 -10.37 -3.69
CA LEU A 46 4.48 -9.03 -3.42
C LEU A 46 4.30 -8.73 -1.94
N GLN A 47 5.43 -8.54 -1.25
CA GLN A 47 5.45 -8.11 0.13
C GLN A 47 5.61 -6.59 0.18
N LEU A 48 4.72 -5.93 0.92
CA LEU A 48 4.66 -4.48 1.07
C LEU A 48 4.77 -4.11 2.54
N LYS A 49 5.35 -2.94 2.82
CA LYS A 49 5.39 -2.37 4.16
C LYS A 49 4.55 -1.11 4.17
N THR A 50 3.66 -0.99 5.15
CA THR A 50 2.90 0.25 5.32
C THR A 50 3.81 1.38 5.80
N PRO A 51 3.55 2.64 5.42
CA PRO A 51 3.97 3.79 6.21
C PRO A 51 3.42 3.71 7.64
N VAL A 52 3.91 4.58 8.52
CA VAL A 52 3.30 4.73 9.85
C VAL A 52 1.88 5.26 9.70
N TYR A 53 0.93 4.62 10.38
CA TYR A 53 -0.45 5.10 10.47
C TYR A 53 -0.98 5.02 11.90
N SER A 54 -2.04 5.79 12.18
CA SER A 54 -2.53 5.96 13.55
C SER A 54 -3.74 5.11 13.89
N ILE A 55 -4.71 5.01 12.98
CA ILE A 55 -5.92 4.20 13.17
C ILE A 55 -6.07 3.25 12.00
N ASP A 56 -6.09 3.81 10.79
CA ASP A 56 -6.22 3.09 9.53
C ASP A 56 -5.34 3.71 8.44
N ILE A 57 -5.17 2.96 7.35
CA ILE A 57 -4.51 3.37 6.13
C ILE A 57 -5.15 2.64 4.95
N ALA A 58 -5.30 3.34 3.82
CA ALA A 58 -5.80 2.75 2.59
C ALA A 58 -4.64 2.50 1.61
N MET A 59 -4.80 1.47 0.79
CA MET A 59 -3.86 1.12 -0.28
C MET A 59 -4.58 1.20 -1.62
N ARG A 60 -3.98 1.90 -2.59
CA ARG A 60 -4.41 1.90 -3.99
C ARG A 60 -3.28 1.37 -4.86
N MET A 61 -3.57 0.39 -5.71
CA MET A 61 -2.59 -0.16 -6.65
C MET A 61 -3.20 -0.18 -8.04
N ASN A 62 -2.61 0.58 -8.96
CA ASN A 62 -3.06 0.67 -10.35
C ASN A 62 -1.98 0.11 -11.27
N ARG A 63 -2.37 -0.74 -12.22
CA ARG A 63 -1.45 -1.20 -13.27
C ARG A 63 -1.21 -0.06 -14.25
N GLN A 64 0.05 0.18 -14.58
CA GLN A 64 0.43 1.13 -15.63
C GLN A 64 0.25 0.44 -16.98
N SER A 65 -0.54 1.07 -17.85
CA SER A 65 -0.81 0.64 -19.22
C SER A 65 0.43 0.72 -20.10
#